data_AF-A0A1S4AJP0-F1
#
_entry.id   AF-A0A1S4AJP0-F1
#
_cell.length_a   1.000
_cell.length_b   1.000
_cell.length_c   1.000
_cell.angle_alpha   90.00
_cell.angle_beta   90.00
_cell.angle_gamma   90.00
#
_symmetry.space_group_name_H-M   'P 1'
#
loop_
_entity.id
_entity.type
_entity.pdbx_description
1 polymer ?
#
loop_
_entity_poly.entity_id
_entity_poly.type
_entity_poly.pdbx_seq_one_letter_code
_entity_poly.pdbx_strand_id
1 'polypeptide(L)'
;MEKMKVLILCFVMLFFIQFGYAKSFETQSPKLSKHFVLVHGSCHGAWTWYKLIALIRSSGHNVTAIDLAASGINPQQPLDIPSISQYFNPLINFMASLPPNNKVVLVGHSLGGLAIS
;
A
#
# COMPACT_ATOMS: atom_id res chain seq x y z
N MET A 1 -26.37 46.47 -28.59
CA MET A 1 -25.09 46.16 -27.89
C MET A 1 -25.28 45.34 -26.61
N GLU A 2 -26.29 45.61 -25.79
CA GLU A 2 -26.46 44.88 -24.51
C GLU A 2 -26.79 43.39 -24.65
N LYS A 3 -27.65 43.03 -25.61
CA LYS A 3 -27.97 41.62 -25.91
C LYS A 3 -26.73 40.79 -26.26
N MET A 4 -25.74 41.40 -26.93
CA MET A 4 -24.48 40.76 -27.30
C MET A 4 -23.55 40.59 -26.09
N LYS A 5 -23.57 41.52 -25.12
CA LYS A 5 -22.80 41.42 -23.87
C LYS A 5 -23.35 40.33 -22.95
N VAL A 6 -24.67 40.22 -22.84
CA VAL A 6 -25.33 39.15 -22.07
C VAL A 6 -25.01 37.77 -22.66
N LEU A 7 -25.05 37.65 -23.99
CA LEU A 7 -24.71 36.40 -24.67
C LEU A 7 -23.25 35.99 -24.41
N ILE A 8 -22.30 36.93 -24.50
CA ILE A 8 -20.88 36.68 -24.20
C ILE A 8 -20.70 36.26 -22.73
N LEU A 9 -21.39 36.91 -21.79
CA LEU A 9 -21.31 36.56 -20.37
C LEU A 9 -21.84 35.13 -20.10
N CYS A 10 -22.94 34.74 -20.74
CA CYS A 10 -23.47 33.38 -20.67
C CYS A 10 -22.47 32.36 -21.22
N PHE A 11 -21.82 32.64 -22.35
CA PHE A 11 -20.79 31.76 -22.92
C PHE A 11 -19.58 31.60 -22.00
N VAL A 12 -19.12 32.69 -21.37
CA VAL A 12 -18.01 32.66 -20.42
C VAL A 12 -18.38 31.83 -19.19
N MET A 13 -19.58 32.03 -18.63
CA MET A 13 -20.06 31.22 -17.50
C MET A 13 -20.20 29.73 -17.86
N LEU A 14 -20.72 29.41 -19.04
CA LEU A 14 -20.84 28.03 -19.52
C LEU A 14 -19.47 27.36 -19.72
N PHE A 15 -18.47 28.12 -20.19
CA PHE A 15 -17.10 27.63 -20.33
C PHE A 15 -16.48 27.28 -18.98
N PHE A 16 -16.67 28.11 -17.94
CA PHE A 16 -16.22 27.80 -16.57
C PHE A 16 -16.96 26.62 -15.94
N ILE A 17 -18.25 26.44 -16.24
CA ILE A 17 -19.02 25.28 -15.77
C ILE A 17 -18.48 24.00 -16.44
N GLN A 18 -18.23 24.01 -17.75
CA GLN A 18 -17.64 22.87 -18.47
C GLN A 18 -16.20 22.55 -18.02
N PHE A 19 -15.37 23.57 -17.79
CA PHE A 19 -13.99 23.38 -17.34
C PHE A 19 -13.92 22.94 -15.86
N GLY A 20 -14.84 23.43 -15.02
CA GLY A 20 -14.99 22.99 -13.64
C GLY A 20 -15.45 21.54 -13.52
N TYR A 21 -16.35 21.10 -14.42
CA TYR A 21 -16.86 19.72 -14.45
C TYR A 21 -15.84 18.71 -14.97
N ALA A 22 -14.98 19.13 -15.91
CA ALA A 22 -13.93 18.27 -16.48
C ALA A 22 -12.89 17.82 -15.43
N LYS A 23 -12.73 18.57 -14.32
CA LYS A 23 -11.81 18.20 -13.24
C LYS A 23 -12.38 17.16 -12.26
N SER A 24 -13.70 16.91 -12.30
CA SER A 24 -14.39 16.00 -11.37
C SER A 24 -14.71 14.61 -11.93
N PHE A 25 -14.36 14.32 -13.19
CA PHE A 25 -14.64 13.03 -13.81
C PHE A 25 -13.36 12.35 -14.30
N GLU A 26 -12.39 12.17 -13.41
CA GLU A 26 -11.58 10.95 -13.52
C GLU A 26 -12.53 9.79 -13.25
N THR A 27 -12.83 9.02 -14.29
CA THR A 27 -13.45 7.71 -14.14
C THR A 27 -12.53 6.87 -13.26
N GLN A 28 -12.86 6.78 -11.96
CA GLN A 28 -12.30 5.76 -11.10
C GLN A 28 -12.73 4.42 -11.69
N SER A 29 -11.87 3.82 -12.52
CA SER A 29 -11.93 2.37 -12.73
C SER A 29 -11.98 1.72 -11.35
N PRO A 30 -12.77 0.64 -11.14
CA PRO A 30 -12.83 0.00 -9.84
C PRO A 30 -11.40 -0.38 -9.45
N LYS A 31 -10.82 0.39 -8.52
CA LYS A 31 -9.43 0.25 -8.12
C LYS A 31 -9.35 -1.09 -7.39
N LEU A 32 -8.93 -2.13 -8.10
CA LEU A 32 -8.87 -3.48 -7.55
C LEU A 32 -8.00 -3.44 -6.28
N SER A 33 -8.63 -3.66 -5.13
CA SER A 33 -7.91 -3.66 -3.85
C SER A 33 -6.83 -4.75 -3.89
N LYS A 34 -5.60 -4.36 -3.51
CA LYS A 34 -4.45 -5.25 -3.42
C LYS A 34 -4.11 -5.46 -1.95
N HIS A 35 -3.49 -6.60 -1.66
CA HIS A 35 -2.94 -6.88 -0.34
C HIS A 35 -1.42 -6.78 -0.39
N PHE A 36 -0.87 -5.80 0.32
CA PHE A 36 0.57 -5.61 0.47
C PHE A 36 1.09 -6.37 1.69
N VAL A 37 2.22 -7.07 1.52
CA VAL A 37 2.92 -7.76 2.60
C VAL A 37 4.31 -7.15 2.71
N LEU A 38 4.59 -6.52 3.85
CA LEU A 38 5.79 -5.72 4.07
C LEU A 38 6.77 -6.48 4.97
N VAL A 39 7.99 -6.66 4.48
CA VAL A 39 9.08 -7.40 5.15
C VAL A 39 10.22 -6.44 5.46
N HIS A 40 10.52 -6.26 6.75
CA HIS A 40 11.58 -5.35 7.21
C HIS A 40 13.00 -5.91 6.97
N GLY A 41 14.00 -5.05 7.15
CA GLY A 41 15.43 -5.43 7.09
C GLY A 41 15.97 -5.95 8.42
N SER A 42 17.26 -6.28 8.48
CA SER A 42 17.91 -6.73 9.73
C SER A 42 17.77 -5.69 10.85
N CYS A 43 17.69 -6.16 12.10
CA CYS A 43 17.63 -5.35 13.33
C CYS A 43 16.41 -4.42 13.47
N HIS A 44 15.40 -4.58 12.62
CA HIS A 44 14.17 -3.78 12.63
C HIS A 44 12.95 -4.66 12.93
N GLY A 45 11.76 -4.09 12.82
CA GLY A 45 10.49 -4.80 12.89
C GLY A 45 9.45 -4.15 11.98
N ALA A 46 8.24 -4.68 12.00
CA ALA A 46 7.05 -4.17 11.32
C ALA A 46 6.78 -2.69 11.61
N TRP A 47 7.18 -2.19 12.79
CA TRP A 47 7.05 -0.79 13.20
C TRP A 47 7.67 0.21 12.22
N THR A 48 8.71 -0.17 11.49
CA THR A 48 9.35 0.68 10.47
C THR A 48 8.39 1.13 9.36
N TRP A 49 7.34 0.36 9.12
CA TRP A 49 6.37 0.61 8.05
C TRP A 49 5.20 1.50 8.46
N TYR A 50 5.15 2.05 9.68
CA TYR A 50 3.95 2.73 10.20
C TYR A 50 3.38 3.82 9.27
N LYS A 51 4.24 4.66 8.66
CA LYS A 51 3.82 5.69 7.69
C LYS A 51 3.24 5.06 6.42
N LEU A 52 3.91 4.03 5.90
CA LEU A 52 3.48 3.39 4.65
C LEU A 52 2.17 2.62 4.84
N ILE A 53 1.99 1.97 5.99
CA ILE A 53 0.73 1.30 6.36
C ILE A 53 -0.44 2.30 6.28
N ALA A 54 -0.27 3.50 6.84
CA ALA A 54 -1.30 4.54 6.79
C ALA A 54 -1.64 4.95 5.35
N LEU A 55 -0.62 5.17 4.52
CA LEU A 55 -0.78 5.57 3.11
C LEU A 55 -1.41 4.47 2.23
N ILE A 56 -1.03 3.21 2.43
CA ILE A 56 -1.59 2.08 1.67
C ILE A 56 -3.06 1.89 2.03
N ARG A 57 -3.41 1.96 3.32
CA ARG A 57 -4.79 1.84 3.79
C ARG A 57 -5.66 2.99 3.29
N SER A 58 -5.19 4.24 3.36
CA SER A 58 -5.94 5.39 2.85
C SER A 58 -6.16 5.33 1.33
N SER A 59 -5.30 4.60 0.62
CA SER A 59 -5.42 4.36 -0.82
C SER A 59 -6.39 3.25 -1.22
N GLY A 60 -7.07 2.61 -0.26
CA GLY A 60 -8.05 1.54 -0.49
C GLY A 60 -7.47 0.14 -0.57
N HIS A 61 -6.26 -0.09 -0.06
CA HIS A 61 -5.55 -1.36 -0.12
C HIS A 61 -5.38 -2.00 1.25
N ASN A 62 -5.30 -3.33 1.27
CA ASN A 62 -4.97 -4.09 2.48
C ASN A 62 -3.46 -4.13 2.67
N VAL A 63 -3.02 -4.16 3.93
CA VAL A 63 -1.59 -4.22 4.25
C VAL A 63 -1.36 -5.02 5.53
N THR A 64 -0.38 -5.91 5.45
CA THR A 64 0.18 -6.66 6.58
C THR A 64 1.68 -6.38 6.64
N ALA A 65 2.18 -5.91 7.78
CA ALA A 65 3.62 -5.85 8.04
C ALA A 65 3.99 -6.99 8.99
N ILE A 66 5.00 -7.76 8.63
CA ILE A 66 5.41 -8.96 9.37
C ILE A 66 6.60 -8.61 10.24
N ASP A 67 6.52 -8.93 11.54
CA ASP A 67 7.71 -9.06 12.38
C ASP A 67 8.34 -10.44 12.13
N LEU A 68 9.58 -10.45 11.64
CA LEU A 68 10.37 -11.66 11.50
C LEU A 68 10.76 -12.23 12.87
N ALA A 69 11.34 -13.42 12.90
CA ALA A 69 11.65 -14.05 14.18
C ALA A 69 12.70 -13.22 14.95
N ALA A 70 12.52 -13.09 16.27
CA ALA A 70 13.30 -12.21 17.14
C ALA A 70 13.41 -10.74 16.71
N SER A 71 12.42 -10.24 15.97
CA SER A 71 12.36 -8.88 15.46
C SER A 71 11.11 -8.14 15.95
N GLY A 72 11.21 -6.82 16.11
CA GLY A 72 10.09 -5.99 16.59
C GLY A 72 9.53 -6.47 17.93
N ILE A 73 8.27 -6.89 17.95
CA ILE A 73 7.61 -7.42 19.16
C ILE A 73 7.57 -8.96 19.20
N ASN A 74 8.24 -9.64 18.27
CA ASN A 74 8.34 -11.09 18.29
C ASN A 74 9.12 -11.54 19.55
N PRO A 75 8.59 -12.46 20.36
CA PRO A 75 9.18 -12.80 21.66
C PRO A 75 10.38 -13.74 21.59
N GLN A 76 10.65 -14.35 20.43
CA GLN A 76 11.78 -15.27 20.26
C GLN A 76 13.10 -14.52 20.49
N GLN A 77 14.10 -15.19 21.07
CA GLN A 77 15.41 -14.58 21.28
C GLN A 77 16.30 -14.84 20.06
N PRO A 78 17.15 -13.88 19.65
CA PRO A 78 18.03 -14.07 18.50
C PRO A 78 18.95 -15.30 18.61
N LEU A 79 19.38 -15.64 19.83
CA LEU A 79 20.23 -16.80 20.11
C LEU A 79 19.53 -18.13 19.86
N ASP A 80 18.20 -18.15 19.89
CA ASP A 80 17.39 -19.36 19.64
C ASP A 80 17.10 -19.56 18.13
N ILE A 81 17.63 -18.69 17.27
CA ILE A 81 17.42 -18.70 15.81
C ILE A 81 18.75 -19.00 15.11
N PRO A 82 19.16 -20.28 15.03
CA PRO A 82 20.46 -20.64 14.47
C PRO A 82 20.54 -20.52 12.94
N SER A 83 19.43 -20.25 12.24
CA SER A 83 19.41 -20.20 10.78
C SER A 83 18.56 -19.07 10.20
N ILE A 84 18.96 -18.59 9.02
CA ILE A 84 18.21 -17.56 8.29
C ILE A 84 16.82 -18.05 7.83
N SER A 85 16.67 -19.35 7.58
CA SER A 85 15.38 -19.95 7.25
C SER A 85 14.39 -19.81 8.40
N GLN A 86 14.84 -20.12 9.64
CA GLN A 86 14.02 -19.93 10.83
C GLN A 86 13.73 -18.45 11.11
N TYR A 87 14.66 -17.56 10.78
CA TYR A 87 14.42 -16.11 10.84
C TYR A 87 13.21 -15.68 9.99
N PHE A 88 13.02 -16.32 8.82
CA PHE A 88 11.92 -16.05 7.90
C PHE A 88 10.62 -16.85 8.14
N ASN A 89 10.59 -17.76 9.13
CA ASN A 89 9.40 -18.57 9.43
C ASN A 89 8.10 -17.77 9.57
N PRO A 90 8.06 -16.60 10.26
CA PRO A 90 6.82 -15.81 10.35
C PRO A 90 6.25 -15.41 8.99
N LEU A 91 7.11 -15.05 8.03
CA LEU A 91 6.70 -14.74 6.66
C LEU A 91 6.19 -15.99 5.94
N ILE A 92 6.94 -17.10 6.01
CA ILE A 92 6.59 -18.36 5.35
C ILE A 92 5.23 -18.87 5.85
N ASN A 93 5.03 -18.87 7.17
CA ASN A 93 3.78 -19.28 7.80
C ASN A 93 2.61 -18.37 7.38
N PHE A 94 2.84 -17.05 7.34
CA PHE A 94 1.83 -16.12 6.87
C PHE A 94 1.44 -16.40 5.41
N MET A 95 2.41 -16.57 4.52
CA MET A 95 2.16 -16.85 3.10
C MET A 95 1.43 -18.19 2.90
N ALA A 96 1.77 -19.21 3.68
CA ALA A 96 1.09 -20.51 3.65
C ALA A 96 -0.35 -20.46 4.19
N SER A 97 -0.67 -19.49 5.05
CA SER A 97 -2.02 -19.30 5.60
C SER A 97 -2.99 -18.59 4.64
N LEU A 98 -2.48 -18.02 3.54
CA LEU A 98 -3.32 -17.33 2.58
C LEU A 98 -4.26 -18.30 1.84
N PRO A 99 -5.52 -17.93 1.59
CA PRO A 99 -6.43 -18.73 0.78
C PRO A 99 -5.87 -19.03 -0.61
N PRO A 100 -6.19 -20.19 -1.21
CA PRO A 100 -5.80 -20.50 -2.58
C PRO A 100 -6.21 -19.38 -3.55
N ASN A 101 -5.32 -19.06 -4.50
CA ASN A 101 -5.48 -18.01 -5.52
C ASN A 101 -5.46 -16.55 -5.01
N ASN A 102 -5.28 -16.29 -3.71
CA ASN A 102 -5.06 -14.93 -3.24
C ASN A 102 -3.64 -14.47 -3.58
N LYS A 103 -3.55 -13.42 -4.41
CA LYS A 103 -2.28 -12.79 -4.78
C LYS A 103 -2.00 -11.61 -3.87
N VAL A 104 -0.75 -11.49 -3.45
CA VAL A 104 -0.24 -10.36 -2.67
C VAL A 104 0.83 -9.60 -3.43
N VAL A 105 1.07 -8.36 -3.04
CA VAL A 105 2.25 -7.57 -3.42
C VAL A 105 3.25 -7.68 -2.29
N LEU A 106 4.34 -8.40 -2.52
CA LEU A 106 5.38 -8.67 -1.52
C LEU A 106 6.48 -7.61 -1.63
N VAL A 107 6.80 -6.94 -0.53
CA VAL A 107 7.76 -5.82 -0.47
C VAL A 107 8.83 -6.14 0.56
N GLY A 108 10.07 -6.33 0.11
CA GLY A 108 11.24 -6.60 0.96
C GLY A 108 12.17 -5.40 1.04
N HIS A 109 12.53 -4.98 2.26
CA HIS A 109 13.52 -3.93 2.51
C HIS A 109 14.84 -4.53 2.99
N SER A 110 15.97 -4.18 2.35
CA SER A 110 17.31 -4.63 2.76
C SER A 110 17.39 -6.17 2.90
N LEU A 111 17.74 -6.71 4.08
CA LEU A 111 17.75 -8.16 4.35
C LEU A 111 16.39 -8.83 4.03
N GLY A 112 15.28 -8.09 4.16
CA GLY A 112 13.95 -8.56 3.75
C GLY A 112 13.85 -8.88 2.26
N GLY A 113 14.77 -8.38 1.44
CA GLY A 113 14.93 -8.79 0.04
C GLY A 113 15.33 -10.25 -0.11
N LEU A 114 16.22 -10.76 0.76
CA LEU A 114 16.59 -12.19 0.78
C LEU A 114 15.42 -13.09 1.19
N ALA A 115 14.47 -12.55 1.96
CA ALA A 115 13.29 -13.29 2.39
C ALA A 115 12.30 -13.57 1.25
N ILE A 116 12.41 -12.83 0.13
CA ILE A 116 11.40 -12.80 -0.94
C ILE A 116 11.99 -13.15 -2.32
N SER A 117 13.29 -13.45 -2.38
CA SER A 117 14.06 -13.74 -3.61
C SER A 117 14.18 -15.23 -3.90
#